data_AF-A0A7U9ST46-F1
#
_entry.id   AF-A0A7U9ST46-F1
#
_cell.length_a   1.000
_cell.length_b   1.000
_cell.length_c   1.000
_cell.angle_alpha   90.00
_cell.angle_beta   90.00
_cell.angle_gamma   90.00
#
_symmetry.space_group_name_H-M   'P 1'
#
loop_
_entity.id
_entity.type
_entity.pdbx_description
1 polymer ?
#
loop_
_entity_poly.entity_id
_entity_poly.type
_entity_poly.pdbx_seq_one_letter_code
_entity_poly.pdbx_strand_id
1 'polypeptide(L)'
;MSEEKKYVSLYESCIKRILDIVLASVALVVFSPLIGITALAVRIKLGSPIVFKQARPGMGERIFYLYKFKSMTNAMDKNGMLLPDSKRLTKFGCFLRASSLDELLELINIIRGDMSIVGPRPLSVYYLPHYSKEHRTRHNVRPGLTGLAQVNGRNNLNWDERFAFDVQYVQNITFWGDVKIILNTVKKVLKSEDVTVRGANKVRDFGPYCILKEEGMMAEKANGMTYSEIGSYFWLEKLAVLESTQPLTWLPDVADSTFTFSGRASIEIALRDILDRQRVKKVYAPSYCCVSMLQSFIDHGLQIRYYDVTFENGMFHYDIDYSHDCDIVLIMNYFGIGVEQTQDVIEQLRKGKAIIIEDITHSLLSGKIYSPYSDYLVVSLRKWFPVPTGGWLGKGTGRLAVKPNLKSNHTVDEKIQGMRVKAAFISGKAVNKEQFLLTNAKFENDLIHVDRMLNLDDMSYGILCGTDVNQVKIQRRRNAETLLWGLNKLKGSILRLPDFNLEKDTPLFVPVFLIEDNRDSLRKYLIDRGVYCPVHWPEVMGAPVSVRERELSLVCDQRYSENDMEVIVGYIKEWVNINKTI
;
A
#
# COMPACT_ATOMS: atom_id res chain seq x y z
N MET A 1 -12.89 -22.29 -13.01
CA MET A 1 -11.72 -22.54 -13.88
C MET A 1 -11.88 -21.67 -15.11
N SER A 2 -11.21 -20.51 -15.17
CA SER A 2 -11.11 -19.73 -16.40
C SER A 2 -10.06 -20.40 -17.29
N GLU A 3 -10.43 -20.71 -18.53
CA GLU A 3 -9.49 -21.25 -19.51
C GLU A 3 -8.37 -20.24 -19.74
N GLU A 4 -7.12 -20.65 -19.52
CA GLU A 4 -5.95 -19.85 -19.91
C GLU A 4 -5.97 -19.64 -21.43
N LYS A 5 -5.77 -18.40 -21.85
CA LYS A 5 -5.73 -18.00 -23.26
C LYS A 5 -4.60 -18.75 -23.97
N LYS A 6 -4.96 -19.80 -24.71
CA LYS A 6 -4.01 -20.77 -25.27
C LYS A 6 -3.17 -20.23 -26.43
N TYR A 7 -3.58 -19.10 -27.05
CA TYR A 7 -2.87 -18.49 -28.18
C TYR A 7 -3.01 -16.96 -28.22
N VAL A 8 -1.91 -16.26 -28.48
CA VAL A 8 -1.86 -14.82 -28.79
C VAL A 8 -2.00 -14.66 -30.31
N SER A 9 -2.96 -13.86 -30.77
CA SER A 9 -3.18 -13.67 -32.21
C SER A 9 -2.05 -12.84 -32.86
N LEU A 10 -1.82 -13.02 -34.17
CA LEU A 10 -0.88 -12.18 -34.95
C LEU A 10 -1.23 -10.68 -34.85
N TYR A 11 -2.53 -10.39 -34.77
CA TYR A 11 -3.02 -9.03 -34.57
C TYR A 11 -2.50 -8.47 -33.24
N GLU A 12 -2.71 -9.19 -32.15
CA GLU A 12 -2.32 -8.78 -30.80
C GLU A 12 -0.80 -8.67 -30.62
N SER A 13 -0.03 -9.61 -31.18
CA SER A 13 1.42 -9.67 -30.98
C SER A 13 2.18 -8.61 -31.78
N CYS A 14 1.72 -8.29 -33.00
CA CYS A 14 2.50 -7.48 -33.94
C CYS A 14 1.71 -6.29 -34.50
N ILE A 15 0.56 -6.54 -35.14
CA ILE A 15 -0.15 -5.53 -35.95
C ILE A 15 -0.70 -4.40 -35.06
N LYS A 16 -1.29 -4.76 -33.91
CA LYS A 16 -1.88 -3.81 -32.96
C LYS A 16 -0.87 -2.76 -32.52
N ARG A 17 0.38 -3.15 -32.25
CA ARG A 17 1.40 -2.21 -31.80
C ARG A 17 1.77 -1.19 -32.88
N ILE A 18 1.85 -1.62 -34.14
CA ILE A 18 2.13 -0.73 -35.27
C ILE A 18 0.97 0.26 -35.42
N LEU A 19 -0.28 -0.22 -35.38
CA LEU A 19 -1.46 0.64 -35.45
C LEU A 19 -1.52 1.64 -34.30
N ASP A 20 -1.22 1.22 -33.07
CA ASP A 20 -1.18 2.10 -31.90
C ASP A 20 -0.20 3.26 -32.12
N ILE A 21 1.01 2.99 -32.62
CA ILE A 21 2.02 4.03 -32.87
C ILE A 21 1.55 4.96 -33.99
N VAL A 22 1.07 4.42 -35.12
CA VAL A 22 0.64 5.22 -36.28
C VAL A 22 -0.54 6.12 -35.89
N LEU A 23 -1.58 5.55 -35.30
CA LEU A 23 -2.79 6.28 -34.92
C LEU A 23 -2.50 7.30 -33.81
N ALA A 24 -1.69 6.96 -32.80
CA ALA A 24 -1.32 7.92 -31.77
C ALA A 24 -0.44 9.05 -32.32
N SER A 25 0.47 8.77 -33.27
CA SER A 25 1.30 9.80 -33.91
C SER A 25 0.45 10.74 -34.76
N VAL A 26 -0.47 10.20 -35.57
CA VAL A 26 -1.42 11.01 -36.36
C VAL A 26 -2.29 11.85 -35.43
N ALA A 27 -2.87 11.25 -34.39
CA ALA A 27 -3.67 11.98 -33.40
C ALA A 27 -2.85 13.09 -32.72
N LEU A 28 -1.59 12.83 -32.35
CA LEU A 28 -0.73 13.83 -31.71
C LEU A 28 -0.47 15.02 -32.63
N VAL A 29 -0.23 14.79 -33.93
CA VAL A 29 -0.04 15.85 -34.93
C VAL A 29 -1.34 16.64 -35.12
N VAL A 30 -2.45 15.96 -35.36
CA VAL A 30 -3.77 16.59 -35.59
C VAL A 30 -4.22 17.40 -34.38
N PHE A 31 -4.05 16.87 -33.17
CA PHE A 31 -4.43 17.55 -31.93
C PHE A 31 -3.34 18.47 -31.39
N SER A 32 -2.18 18.60 -32.03
CA SER A 32 -1.08 19.45 -31.53
C SER A 32 -1.48 20.92 -31.30
N PRO A 33 -2.31 21.58 -32.16
CA PRO A 33 -2.75 22.95 -31.88
C PRO A 33 -3.62 23.01 -30.61
N LEU A 34 -4.51 22.02 -30.44
CA LEU A 34 -5.40 21.93 -29.28
C LEU A 34 -4.61 21.62 -27.99
N ILE A 35 -3.60 20.77 -28.06
CA ILE A 35 -2.67 20.48 -26.96
C ILE A 35 -1.92 21.76 -26.56
N GLY A 36 -1.44 22.55 -27.52
CA GLY A 36 -0.78 23.84 -27.27
C GLY A 36 -1.71 24.86 -26.60
N ILE A 37 -2.94 25.02 -27.11
CA ILE A 37 -3.96 25.90 -26.51
C ILE A 37 -4.31 25.43 -25.10
N THR A 38 -4.49 24.13 -24.90
CA THR A 38 -4.81 23.54 -23.58
C THR A 38 -3.66 23.77 -22.60
N ALA A 39 -2.41 23.57 -23.03
CA ALA A 39 -1.21 23.81 -22.23
C ALA A 39 -1.14 25.28 -21.77
N LEU A 40 -1.40 26.22 -22.68
CA LEU A 40 -1.44 27.64 -22.36
C LEU A 40 -2.58 27.97 -21.38
N ALA A 41 -3.79 27.44 -21.62
CA ALA A 41 -4.94 27.65 -20.74
C ALA A 41 -4.69 27.08 -19.32
N VAL A 42 -4.06 25.91 -19.22
CA VAL A 42 -3.62 25.32 -17.94
C VAL A 42 -2.58 26.22 -17.28
N ARG A 43 -1.58 26.70 -18.02
CA ARG A 43 -0.54 27.58 -17.48
C ARG A 43 -1.10 28.88 -16.90
N ILE A 44 -2.10 29.47 -17.57
CA ILE A 44 -2.75 30.71 -17.16
C ILE A 44 -3.71 30.46 -15.98
N LYS A 45 -4.56 29.43 -16.05
CA LYS A 45 -5.64 29.22 -15.08
C LYS A 45 -5.25 28.40 -13.84
N LEU A 46 -4.26 27.52 -13.95
CA LEU A 46 -3.86 26.55 -12.90
C LEU A 46 -2.37 26.62 -12.52
N GLY A 47 -1.58 27.43 -13.25
CA GLY A 47 -0.17 27.68 -12.97
C GLY A 47 0.78 26.59 -13.47
N SER A 48 1.96 26.53 -12.86
CA SER A 48 2.98 25.49 -13.11
C SER A 48 2.87 24.35 -12.08
N PRO A 49 3.28 23.11 -12.39
CA PRO A 49 3.59 22.59 -13.71
C PRO A 49 2.33 22.41 -14.59
N ILE A 50 2.52 22.45 -15.91
CA ILE A 50 1.43 22.21 -16.88
C ILE A 50 1.09 20.71 -16.94
N VAL A 51 2.13 19.87 -16.93
CA VAL A 51 2.01 18.42 -16.99
C VAL A 51 1.97 17.86 -15.57
N PHE A 52 0.96 17.04 -15.32
CA PHE A 52 0.83 16.19 -14.16
C PHE A 52 1.29 14.77 -14.51
N LYS A 53 2.11 14.16 -13.66
CA LYS A 53 2.62 12.79 -13.83
C LYS A 53 2.04 11.92 -12.72
N GLN A 54 1.62 10.69 -13.06
CA GLN A 54 1.09 9.77 -12.07
C GLN A 54 1.57 8.33 -12.32
N ALA A 55 2.08 7.66 -11.27
CA ALA A 55 2.49 6.27 -11.36
C ALA A 55 1.28 5.34 -11.59
N ARG A 56 1.45 4.36 -12.47
CA ARG A 56 0.43 3.37 -12.88
C ARG A 56 1.06 2.01 -13.16
N PRO A 57 0.38 0.90 -12.86
CA PRO A 57 0.80 -0.43 -13.29
C PRO A 57 0.51 -0.64 -14.77
N GLY A 58 1.54 -1.08 -15.50
CA GLY A 58 1.51 -1.42 -16.91
C GLY A 58 1.44 -2.92 -17.15
N MET A 59 1.93 -3.35 -18.31
CA MET A 59 2.00 -4.76 -18.70
C MET A 59 3.00 -5.51 -17.83
N GLY A 60 2.59 -6.65 -17.29
CA GLY A 60 3.36 -7.42 -16.30
C GLY A 60 3.58 -6.65 -15.01
N GLU A 61 2.64 -5.77 -14.64
CA GLU A 61 2.65 -4.95 -13.41
C GLU A 61 3.83 -3.97 -13.32
N ARG A 62 4.61 -3.80 -14.39
CA ARG A 62 5.69 -2.82 -14.46
C ARG A 62 5.15 -1.41 -14.36
N ILE A 63 5.66 -0.63 -13.41
CA ILE A 63 5.19 0.74 -13.17
C ILE A 63 5.67 1.68 -14.28
N PHE A 64 4.77 2.52 -14.78
CA PHE A 64 5.07 3.62 -15.71
C PHE A 64 4.40 4.93 -15.25
N TYR A 65 4.82 6.06 -15.83
CA TYR A 65 4.23 7.37 -15.55
C TYR A 65 3.23 7.78 -16.61
N LEU A 66 1.97 7.91 -16.19
CA LEU A 66 0.89 8.45 -17.00
C LEU A 66 1.01 9.98 -17.08
N TYR A 67 0.97 10.55 -18.28
CA TYR A 67 1.03 11.99 -18.51
C TYR A 67 -0.34 12.61 -18.72
N LYS A 68 -0.66 13.65 -17.95
CA LYS A 68 -1.91 14.40 -18.04
C LYS A 68 -1.69 15.90 -17.95
N PHE A 69 -2.66 16.70 -18.38
CA PHE A 69 -2.68 18.10 -17.98
C PHE A 69 -3.13 18.24 -16.53
N LYS A 70 -2.50 19.17 -15.81
CA LYS A 70 -2.92 19.55 -14.47
C LYS A 70 -4.36 20.08 -14.53
N SER A 71 -5.26 19.49 -13.73
CA SER A 71 -6.68 19.86 -13.69
C SER A 71 -7.11 20.48 -12.35
N MET A 72 -6.19 20.61 -11.39
CA MET A 72 -6.48 21.08 -10.04
C MET A 72 -5.47 22.17 -9.66
N THR A 73 -5.89 23.13 -8.83
CA THR A 73 -4.99 24.17 -8.34
C THR A 73 -4.05 23.63 -7.27
N ASN A 74 -2.96 24.37 -7.02
CA ASN A 74 -2.14 24.18 -5.82
C ASN A 74 -2.61 25.10 -4.70
N ALA A 75 -3.92 25.41 -4.66
CA ALA A 75 -4.45 26.33 -3.66
C ALA A 75 -4.19 25.76 -2.27
N MET A 76 -3.53 26.58 -1.45
CA MET A 76 -3.19 26.26 -0.09
C MET A 76 -4.04 27.10 0.86
N ASP A 77 -4.25 26.62 2.07
CA ASP A 77 -4.84 27.40 3.15
C ASP A 77 -3.84 28.43 3.72
N LYS A 78 -4.27 29.18 4.73
CA LYS A 78 -3.43 30.16 5.45
C LYS A 78 -2.17 29.57 6.10
N ASN A 79 -2.08 28.25 6.19
CA ASN A 79 -0.97 27.52 6.80
C ASN A 79 -0.04 26.88 5.75
N GLY A 80 -0.26 27.13 4.45
CA GLY A 80 0.57 26.58 3.37
C GLY A 80 0.23 25.15 2.97
N MET A 81 -0.92 24.61 3.39
CA MET A 81 -1.35 23.24 3.09
C MET A 81 -2.36 23.18 1.95
N LEU A 82 -2.20 22.23 1.03
CA LEU A 82 -3.14 22.05 -0.08
C LEU A 82 -4.58 21.86 0.44
N LEU A 83 -5.51 22.64 -0.11
CA LEU A 83 -6.92 22.53 0.23
C LEU A 83 -7.52 21.17 -0.20
N PRO A 84 -8.69 20.76 0.31
CA PRO A 84 -9.39 19.57 -0.18
C PRO A 84 -9.66 19.62 -1.69
N ASP A 85 -9.76 18.45 -2.32
CA ASP A 85 -10.00 18.31 -3.76
C ASP A 85 -11.22 19.11 -4.25
N SER A 86 -12.30 19.14 -3.48
CA SER A 86 -13.51 19.90 -3.77
C SER A 86 -13.27 21.42 -3.86
N LYS A 87 -12.25 21.93 -3.15
CA LYS A 87 -11.84 23.33 -3.18
C LYS A 87 -10.73 23.61 -4.21
N ARG A 88 -9.97 22.57 -4.61
CA ARG A 88 -8.89 22.68 -5.61
C ARG A 88 -9.37 22.43 -7.05
N LEU A 89 -10.49 21.74 -7.23
CA LEU A 89 -11.07 21.48 -8.53
C LEU A 89 -11.89 22.69 -8.99
N THR A 90 -11.34 23.45 -9.95
CA THR A 90 -12.00 24.64 -10.50
C THR A 90 -13.02 24.26 -11.58
N LYS A 91 -13.91 25.19 -11.95
CA LYS A 91 -14.82 25.01 -13.11
C LYS A 91 -14.05 24.64 -14.39
N PHE A 92 -12.88 25.24 -14.60
CA PHE A 92 -11.99 24.91 -15.72
C PHE A 92 -11.42 23.48 -15.60
N GLY A 93 -11.00 23.09 -14.40
CA GLY A 93 -10.57 21.72 -14.12
C GLY A 93 -11.66 20.68 -14.37
N CYS A 94 -12.91 20.98 -13.97
CA CYS A 94 -14.07 20.15 -14.27
C CYS A 94 -14.29 20.03 -15.78
N PHE A 95 -14.22 21.13 -16.52
CA PHE A 95 -14.34 21.14 -17.97
C PHE A 95 -13.26 20.29 -18.66
N LEU A 96 -11.99 20.43 -18.25
CA LEU A 96 -10.90 19.61 -18.80
C LEU A 96 -11.15 18.12 -18.63
N ARG A 97 -11.57 17.69 -17.44
CA ARG A 97 -11.90 16.28 -17.15
C ARG A 97 -13.13 15.81 -17.92
N ALA A 98 -14.17 16.62 -17.99
CA ALA A 98 -15.42 16.27 -18.67
C ALA A 98 -15.22 16.11 -20.19
N SER A 99 -14.37 16.97 -20.78
CA SER A 99 -14.01 16.91 -22.20
C SER A 99 -12.88 15.91 -22.50
N SER A 100 -12.29 15.27 -21.49
CA SER A 100 -11.12 14.38 -21.60
C SER A 100 -9.88 15.04 -22.21
N LEU A 101 -9.84 16.38 -22.28
CA LEU A 101 -8.69 17.12 -22.78
C LEU A 101 -7.46 16.91 -21.88
N ASP A 102 -7.67 16.63 -20.60
CA ASP A 102 -6.58 16.37 -19.65
C ASP A 102 -5.79 15.09 -19.96
N GLU A 103 -6.37 14.15 -20.70
CA GLU A 103 -5.76 12.85 -21.03
C GLU A 103 -5.04 12.84 -22.39
N LEU A 104 -5.08 13.94 -23.18
CA LEU A 104 -4.45 14.00 -24.50
C LEU A 104 -2.94 13.73 -24.48
N LEU A 105 -2.25 14.06 -23.38
CA LEU A 105 -0.82 13.78 -23.23
C LEU A 105 -0.50 12.28 -23.11
N GLU A 106 -1.49 11.43 -22.82
CA GLU A 106 -1.31 9.97 -22.77
C GLU A 106 -0.98 9.38 -24.15
N LEU A 107 -1.23 10.09 -25.26
CA LEU A 107 -0.77 9.70 -26.60
C LEU A 107 0.76 9.50 -26.64
N ILE A 108 1.51 10.28 -25.84
CA ILE A 108 2.97 10.13 -25.70
C ILE A 108 3.31 8.79 -25.04
N ASN A 109 2.53 8.34 -24.05
CA ASN A 109 2.72 7.02 -23.42
C ASN A 109 2.47 5.88 -24.40
N ILE A 110 1.50 6.05 -25.32
CA ILE A 110 1.26 5.07 -26.39
C ILE A 110 2.47 5.00 -27.31
N ILE A 111 2.98 6.13 -27.79
CA ILE A 111 4.16 6.14 -28.68
C ILE A 111 5.38 5.52 -27.99
N ARG A 112 5.62 5.81 -26.71
CA ARG A 112 6.71 5.24 -25.90
C ARG A 112 6.59 3.73 -25.66
N GLY A 113 5.38 3.18 -25.77
CA GLY A 113 5.11 1.75 -25.59
C GLY A 113 4.67 1.35 -24.19
N ASP A 114 4.42 2.33 -23.32
CA ASP A 114 3.85 2.12 -21.99
C ASP A 114 2.37 1.76 -22.06
N MET A 115 1.67 2.31 -23.06
CA MET A 115 0.22 2.17 -23.27
C MET A 115 -0.13 1.71 -24.69
N SER A 116 -1.40 1.34 -24.87
CA SER A 116 -2.08 1.03 -26.12
C SER A 116 -3.28 1.98 -26.30
N ILE A 117 -3.80 2.15 -27.52
CA ILE A 117 -5.05 2.91 -27.72
C ILE A 117 -6.20 2.19 -27.03
N VAL A 118 -6.29 0.88 -27.24
CA VAL A 118 -7.33 0.02 -26.64
C VAL A 118 -6.70 -0.97 -25.68
N GLY A 119 -7.20 -1.02 -24.45
CA GLY A 119 -6.73 -1.88 -23.37
C GLY A 119 -7.47 -1.60 -22.05
N PRO A 120 -7.28 -2.43 -21.02
CA PRO A 120 -7.77 -2.12 -19.67
C PRO A 120 -7.21 -0.77 -19.20
N ARG A 121 -8.05 0.13 -18.68
CA ARG A 121 -7.59 1.45 -18.22
C ARG A 121 -6.61 1.28 -17.05
N PRO A 122 -5.43 1.93 -17.05
CA PRO A 122 -4.49 1.82 -15.94
C PRO A 122 -5.11 2.38 -14.65
N LEU A 123 -5.01 1.60 -13.57
CA LEU A 123 -5.58 1.95 -12.26
C LEU A 123 -4.49 2.39 -11.28
N SER A 124 -4.86 2.86 -10.08
CA SER A 124 -3.87 3.26 -9.09
C SER A 124 -2.95 2.09 -8.73
N VAL A 125 -1.66 2.36 -8.52
CA VAL A 125 -0.69 1.36 -8.00
C VAL A 125 -1.19 0.78 -6.68
N TYR A 126 -1.86 1.62 -5.88
CA TYR A 126 -2.54 1.26 -4.63
C TYR A 126 -3.54 0.09 -4.77
N TYR A 127 -4.02 -0.23 -5.97
CA TYR A 127 -5.01 -1.29 -6.19
C TYR A 127 -4.40 -2.66 -6.45
N LEU A 128 -3.13 -2.74 -6.84
CA LEU A 128 -2.41 -3.99 -7.06
C LEU A 128 -2.55 -5.02 -5.92
N PRO A 129 -2.54 -4.62 -4.63
CA PRO A 129 -2.68 -5.60 -3.56
C PRO A 129 -4.03 -6.31 -3.52
N HIS A 130 -5.07 -5.62 -3.98
CA HIS A 130 -6.44 -6.10 -3.90
C HIS A 130 -6.87 -6.91 -5.13
N TYR A 131 -5.95 -7.18 -6.06
CA TYR A 131 -6.24 -7.99 -7.23
C TYR A 131 -6.15 -9.48 -6.93
N SER A 132 -7.25 -10.19 -7.20
CA SER A 132 -7.26 -11.65 -7.32
C SER A 132 -6.39 -12.09 -8.51
N LYS A 133 -6.08 -13.40 -8.57
CA LYS A 133 -5.39 -14.00 -9.73
C LYS A 133 -6.11 -13.66 -11.04
N GLU A 134 -7.45 -13.68 -11.04
CA GLU A 134 -8.26 -13.31 -12.20
C GLU A 134 -8.15 -11.80 -12.53
N HIS A 135 -8.26 -10.91 -11.55
CA HIS A 135 -8.11 -9.47 -11.78
C HIS A 135 -6.74 -9.12 -12.37
N ARG A 136 -5.67 -9.81 -11.96
CA ARG A 136 -4.30 -9.58 -12.47
C ARG A 136 -4.14 -9.87 -13.96
N THR A 137 -5.01 -10.70 -14.56
CA THR A 137 -4.97 -10.98 -16.01
C THR A 137 -5.08 -9.71 -16.86
N ARG A 138 -5.69 -8.63 -16.33
CA ARG A 138 -5.71 -7.31 -16.99
C ARG A 138 -4.32 -6.74 -17.30
N HIS A 139 -3.29 -7.15 -16.56
CA HIS A 139 -1.91 -6.74 -16.75
C HIS A 139 -1.14 -7.59 -17.77
N ASN A 140 -1.76 -8.62 -18.36
CA ASN A 140 -1.10 -9.42 -19.41
C ASN A 140 -0.92 -8.65 -20.73
N VAL A 141 -1.59 -7.50 -20.86
CA VAL A 141 -1.51 -6.62 -22.03
C VAL A 141 -1.20 -5.19 -21.63
N ARG A 142 -0.83 -4.35 -22.59
CA ARG A 142 -0.62 -2.93 -22.34
C ARG A 142 -1.92 -2.25 -21.90
N PRO A 143 -1.88 -1.38 -20.89
CA PRO A 143 -3.04 -0.60 -20.49
C PRO A 143 -3.50 0.33 -21.62
N GLY A 144 -4.81 0.58 -21.68
CA GLY A 144 -5.46 1.38 -22.72
C GLY A 144 -5.70 2.83 -22.35
N LEU A 145 -5.70 3.71 -23.35
CA LEU A 145 -6.35 5.02 -23.27
C LEU A 145 -7.88 4.85 -23.15
N THR A 146 -8.44 3.96 -23.97
CA THR A 146 -9.82 3.47 -23.86
C THR A 146 -9.87 1.95 -23.70
N GLY A 147 -11.02 1.41 -23.28
CA GLY A 147 -11.19 -0.02 -23.07
C GLY A 147 -12.65 -0.45 -23.02
N LEU A 148 -12.86 -1.77 -22.96
CA LEU A 148 -14.20 -2.37 -23.02
C LEU A 148 -15.11 -1.90 -21.87
N ALA A 149 -14.58 -1.82 -20.65
CA ALA A 149 -15.32 -1.29 -19.50
C ALA A 149 -15.73 0.19 -19.69
N GLN A 150 -14.85 1.00 -20.30
CA GLN A 150 -15.13 2.41 -20.58
C GLN A 150 -16.26 2.58 -21.60
N VAL A 151 -16.39 1.69 -22.58
CA VAL A 151 -17.49 1.82 -23.56
C VAL A 151 -18.80 1.18 -23.09
N ASN A 152 -18.78 0.22 -22.16
CA ASN A 152 -20.00 -0.44 -21.68
C ASN A 152 -20.64 0.21 -20.44
N GLY A 153 -19.91 0.99 -19.64
CA GLY A 153 -20.54 1.72 -18.53
C GLY A 153 -19.68 2.77 -17.81
N ARG A 154 -18.40 2.95 -18.17
CA ARG A 154 -17.49 3.94 -17.56
C ARG A 154 -17.51 3.87 -16.02
N ASN A 155 -17.96 4.95 -15.38
CA ASN A 155 -18.04 5.12 -13.94
C ASN A 155 -19.35 4.55 -13.38
N ASN A 156 -20.33 4.14 -14.20
CA ASN A 156 -21.58 3.58 -13.69
C ASN A 156 -21.47 2.08 -13.35
N LEU A 157 -20.40 1.42 -13.81
CA LEU A 157 -20.13 0.01 -13.47
C LEU A 157 -19.66 -0.11 -12.03
N ASN A 158 -20.08 -1.18 -11.36
CA ASN A 158 -19.42 -1.60 -10.13
C ASN A 158 -18.03 -2.20 -10.44
N TRP A 159 -17.22 -2.44 -9.41
CA TRP A 159 -15.85 -2.91 -9.61
C TRP A 159 -15.78 -4.31 -10.20
N ASP A 160 -16.63 -5.24 -9.76
CA ASP A 160 -16.64 -6.61 -10.27
C ASP A 160 -16.99 -6.65 -11.77
N GLU A 161 -18.00 -5.90 -12.20
CA GLU A 161 -18.36 -5.75 -13.63
C GLU A 161 -17.21 -5.13 -14.44
N ARG A 162 -16.55 -4.12 -13.87
CA ARG A 162 -15.42 -3.47 -14.53
C ARG A 162 -14.26 -4.43 -14.75
N PHE A 163 -13.91 -5.23 -13.75
CA PHE A 163 -12.86 -6.24 -13.92
C PHE A 163 -13.29 -7.33 -14.89
N ALA A 164 -14.54 -7.78 -14.84
CA ALA A 164 -15.07 -8.75 -15.80
C ALA A 164 -14.90 -8.26 -17.25
N PHE A 165 -15.21 -7.00 -17.55
CA PHE A 165 -14.97 -6.42 -18.88
C PHE A 165 -13.48 -6.30 -19.23
N ASP A 166 -12.62 -5.95 -18.27
CA ASP A 166 -11.17 -5.89 -18.49
C ASP A 166 -10.62 -7.29 -18.83
N VAL A 167 -11.01 -8.32 -18.07
CA VAL A 167 -10.63 -9.73 -18.29
C VAL A 167 -11.18 -10.22 -19.63
N GLN A 168 -12.44 -9.95 -19.92
CA GLN A 168 -13.09 -10.32 -21.19
C GLN A 168 -12.36 -9.73 -22.39
N TYR A 169 -11.91 -8.47 -22.29
CA TYR A 169 -11.12 -7.83 -23.34
C TYR A 169 -9.78 -8.54 -23.52
N VAL A 170 -9.04 -8.79 -22.42
CA VAL A 170 -7.73 -9.47 -22.50
C VAL A 170 -7.87 -10.85 -23.14
N GLN A 171 -8.93 -11.58 -22.83
CA GLN A 171 -9.19 -12.90 -23.40
C GLN A 171 -9.55 -12.84 -24.90
N ASN A 172 -10.20 -11.76 -25.37
CA ASN A 172 -10.81 -11.68 -26.70
C ASN A 172 -10.34 -10.48 -27.54
N ILE A 173 -9.02 -10.25 -27.63
CA ILE A 173 -8.46 -9.17 -28.43
C ILE A 173 -8.57 -9.48 -29.92
N THR A 174 -9.29 -8.63 -30.65
CA THR A 174 -9.46 -8.72 -32.11
C THR A 174 -9.44 -7.33 -32.74
N PHE A 175 -9.06 -7.24 -34.02
CA PHE A 175 -9.05 -5.98 -34.77
C PHE A 175 -10.42 -5.29 -34.77
N TRP A 176 -11.48 -6.02 -35.12
CA TRP A 176 -12.84 -5.47 -35.14
C TRP A 176 -13.34 -5.10 -33.74
N GLY A 177 -12.91 -5.84 -32.71
CA GLY A 177 -13.16 -5.47 -31.32
C GLY A 177 -12.59 -4.11 -30.96
N ASP A 178 -11.33 -3.86 -31.30
CA ASP A 178 -10.66 -2.57 -31.07
C ASP A 178 -11.33 -1.43 -31.84
N VAL A 179 -11.63 -1.64 -33.14
CA VAL A 179 -12.35 -0.65 -33.96
C VAL A 179 -13.70 -0.30 -33.31
N LYS A 180 -14.46 -1.29 -32.86
CA LYS A 180 -15.75 -1.07 -32.17
C LYS A 180 -15.58 -0.27 -30.88
N ILE A 181 -14.56 -0.57 -30.07
CA ILE A 181 -14.27 0.16 -28.84
C ILE A 181 -13.89 1.61 -29.16
N ILE A 182 -13.05 1.85 -30.17
CA ILE A 182 -12.64 3.20 -30.58
C ILE A 182 -13.86 4.02 -31.03
N LEU A 183 -14.70 3.47 -31.92
CA LEU A 183 -15.90 4.16 -32.40
C LEU A 183 -16.89 4.47 -31.27
N ASN A 184 -17.11 3.51 -30.37
CA ASN A 184 -17.96 3.74 -29.19
C ASN A 184 -17.37 4.79 -28.25
N THR A 185 -16.04 4.87 -28.14
CA THR A 185 -15.36 5.90 -27.35
C THR A 185 -15.62 7.28 -27.91
N VAL A 186 -15.43 7.46 -29.22
CA VAL A 186 -15.71 8.73 -29.91
C VAL A 186 -17.16 9.14 -29.72
N LYS A 187 -18.10 8.20 -29.93
CA LYS A 187 -19.54 8.43 -29.74
C LYS A 187 -19.87 8.91 -28.31
N LYS A 188 -19.27 8.29 -27.29
CA LYS A 188 -19.47 8.68 -25.87
C LYS A 188 -18.85 10.04 -25.53
N VAL A 189 -17.67 10.37 -26.06
CA VAL A 189 -17.04 11.69 -25.84
C VAL A 189 -17.88 12.79 -26.46
N LEU A 190 -18.38 12.61 -27.69
CA LEU A 190 -19.21 13.60 -28.38
C LEU A 190 -20.57 13.83 -27.70
N LYS A 191 -21.19 12.78 -27.16
CA LYS A 191 -22.50 12.87 -26.51
C LYS A 191 -22.46 13.35 -25.05
N SER A 192 -21.28 13.42 -24.44
CA SER A 192 -21.12 13.68 -22.99
C SER A 192 -22.01 12.80 -22.09
N GLU A 193 -22.41 11.63 -22.57
CA GLU A 193 -23.21 10.65 -21.81
C GLU A 193 -22.33 9.99 -20.72
N ASP A 194 -22.91 9.78 -19.53
CA ASP A 194 -22.28 9.15 -18.35
C ASP A 194 -21.04 9.87 -17.76
N VAL A 195 -20.90 11.19 -17.94
CA VAL A 195 -19.81 11.97 -17.33
C VAL A 195 -20.15 12.31 -15.87
N THR A 196 -19.93 11.36 -14.97
CA THR A 196 -19.78 11.69 -13.54
C THR A 196 -18.36 12.16 -13.29
N VAL A 197 -18.19 13.43 -12.92
CA VAL A 197 -16.89 13.98 -12.54
C VAL A 197 -16.37 13.20 -11.32
N ARG A 198 -15.19 12.57 -11.44
CA ARG A 198 -14.52 11.96 -10.28
C ARG A 198 -14.35 13.02 -9.20
N GLY A 199 -15.04 12.81 -8.08
CA GLY A 199 -15.23 13.79 -7.00
C GLY A 199 -16.69 13.94 -6.56
N ALA A 200 -17.67 13.51 -7.38
CA ALA A 200 -19.09 13.55 -7.04
C ALA A 200 -19.65 12.12 -6.79
N ASN A 201 -19.53 11.66 -5.53
CA ASN A 201 -20.42 10.75 -4.78
C ASN A 201 -21.08 9.49 -5.41
N LYS A 202 -20.63 8.91 -6.54
CA LYS A 202 -21.24 7.63 -7.03
C LYS A 202 -20.31 6.42 -7.14
N VAL A 203 -19.02 6.59 -7.45
CA VAL A 203 -18.10 5.44 -7.56
C VAL A 203 -17.24 5.35 -6.31
N ARG A 204 -17.38 4.26 -5.55
CA ARG A 204 -16.49 3.95 -4.43
C ARG A 204 -15.09 3.70 -4.97
N ASP A 205 -14.07 4.29 -4.36
CA ASP A 205 -12.67 3.98 -4.66
C ASP A 205 -12.43 2.46 -4.46
N PHE A 206 -11.63 1.81 -5.31
CA PHE A 206 -11.45 0.34 -5.27
C PHE A 206 -10.88 -0.17 -3.95
N GLY A 207 -9.91 0.53 -3.37
CA GLY A 207 -9.31 0.11 -2.10
C GLY A 207 -10.36 0.07 -0.99
N PRO A 208 -11.08 1.19 -0.74
CA PRO A 208 -12.22 1.19 0.15
C PRO A 208 -13.31 0.18 -0.22
N TYR A 209 -13.58 -0.06 -1.51
CA TYR A 209 -14.52 -1.11 -1.94
C TYR A 209 -14.06 -2.52 -1.53
N CYS A 210 -12.78 -2.85 -1.69
CA CYS A 210 -12.25 -4.16 -1.29
C CYS A 210 -12.31 -4.34 0.21
N ILE A 211 -11.92 -3.31 0.97
CA ILE A 211 -12.02 -3.33 2.43
C ILE A 211 -13.48 -3.52 2.85
N LEU A 212 -14.45 -2.92 2.19
CA LEU A 212 -15.87 -3.16 2.49
C LEU A 212 -16.36 -4.56 2.09
N LYS A 213 -15.90 -5.09 0.95
CA LYS A 213 -16.24 -6.45 0.50
C LYS A 213 -15.64 -7.51 1.44
N GLU A 214 -14.45 -7.25 1.96
CA GLU A 214 -13.74 -8.15 2.88
C GLU A 214 -14.19 -7.97 4.34
N GLU A 215 -14.38 -6.74 4.81
CA GLU A 215 -14.52 -6.41 6.24
C GLU A 215 -15.87 -5.76 6.59
N GLY A 216 -16.68 -5.37 5.61
CA GLY A 216 -17.86 -4.50 5.81
C GLY A 216 -19.09 -5.20 6.39
N MET A 217 -19.11 -6.53 6.49
CA MET A 217 -20.22 -7.25 7.12
C MET A 217 -20.18 -7.10 8.64
N MET A 218 -21.36 -6.93 9.24
CA MET A 218 -21.52 -6.98 10.70
C MET A 218 -21.44 -8.44 11.12
N ALA A 219 -20.38 -8.80 11.85
CA ALA A 219 -20.44 -9.99 12.69
C ALA A 219 -21.18 -9.58 13.97
N GLU A 220 -22.18 -10.36 14.39
CA GLU A 220 -22.66 -10.27 15.77
C GLU A 220 -21.50 -10.58 16.70
N LYS A 221 -21.42 -9.89 17.85
CA LYS A 221 -20.38 -10.15 18.85
C LYS A 221 -20.46 -11.63 19.23
N ALA A 222 -19.50 -12.43 18.81
CA ALA A 222 -19.46 -13.84 19.14
C ALA A 222 -19.18 -14.04 20.64
N ASN A 223 -19.73 -15.13 21.19
CA ASN A 223 -19.56 -15.47 22.60
C ASN A 223 -18.08 -15.57 22.97
N GLY A 224 -17.67 -14.86 24.03
CA GLY A 224 -16.33 -14.94 24.61
C GLY A 224 -15.34 -13.84 24.19
N MET A 225 -15.62 -13.01 23.18
CA MET A 225 -14.76 -11.87 22.83
C MET A 225 -14.97 -10.68 23.78
N THR A 226 -13.90 -9.97 24.11
CA THR A 226 -13.97 -8.72 24.89
C THR A 226 -14.70 -7.63 24.11
N TYR A 227 -14.36 -7.48 22.83
CA TYR A 227 -14.87 -6.45 21.92
C TYR A 227 -15.75 -7.04 20.80
N SER A 228 -16.39 -6.17 20.03
CA SER A 228 -17.15 -6.57 18.82
C SER A 228 -16.25 -7.09 17.68
N GLU A 229 -14.94 -6.81 17.74
CA GLU A 229 -13.94 -7.26 16.77
C GLU A 229 -12.55 -7.35 17.42
N ILE A 230 -11.76 -8.34 17.00
CA ILE A 230 -10.33 -8.45 17.30
C ILE A 230 -9.53 -8.11 16.02
N GLY A 231 -8.64 -7.12 16.11
CA GLY A 231 -7.77 -6.66 15.02
C GLY A 231 -8.19 -5.37 14.30
N SER A 232 -7.82 -5.33 13.01
CA SER A 232 -7.90 -4.20 12.06
C SER A 232 -7.22 -2.90 12.54
N TYR A 233 -7.84 -1.73 12.32
CA TYR A 233 -7.24 -0.43 12.60
C TYR A 233 -7.14 -0.09 14.11
N PHE A 234 -6.22 0.77 14.53
CA PHE A 234 -6.28 1.35 15.87
C PHE A 234 -7.49 2.28 16.06
N TRP A 235 -7.88 2.52 17.30
CA TRP A 235 -8.96 3.44 17.67
C TRP A 235 -8.54 4.38 18.80
N LEU A 236 -9.29 5.46 19.00
CA LEU A 236 -9.04 6.49 20.02
C LEU A 236 -10.26 6.61 20.94
N GLU A 237 -10.15 6.12 22.19
CA GLU A 237 -11.26 6.07 23.15
C GLU A 237 -11.52 7.40 23.88
N LYS A 238 -10.48 8.08 24.38
CA LYS A 238 -10.54 9.42 25.00
C LYS A 238 -9.22 10.15 24.78
N LEU A 239 -9.27 11.49 24.71
CA LEU A 239 -8.11 12.40 24.75
C LEU A 239 -7.35 12.16 26.07
N ALA A 240 -6.50 11.14 26.12
CA ALA A 240 -5.58 10.94 27.22
C ALA A 240 -4.50 12.03 27.11
N VAL A 241 -4.73 13.09 27.90
CA VAL A 241 -3.77 14.05 28.45
C VAL A 241 -2.50 14.27 27.61
N LEU A 242 -2.59 15.31 26.79
CA LEU A 242 -1.54 15.93 25.96
C LEU A 242 -0.49 16.71 26.79
N GLU A 243 -0.16 16.26 27.99
CA GLU A 243 0.69 17.04 28.92
C GLU A 243 1.96 16.29 29.37
N SER A 244 2.30 15.16 28.75
CA SER A 244 3.63 14.57 28.97
C SER A 244 4.66 15.30 28.11
N THR A 245 5.53 16.07 28.76
CA THR A 245 6.70 16.72 28.16
C THR A 245 7.95 15.84 28.21
N GLN A 246 7.82 14.59 28.68
CA GLN A 246 8.98 13.71 28.80
C GLN A 246 9.50 13.31 27.41
N PRO A 247 10.83 13.33 27.21
CA PRO A 247 11.43 12.87 25.97
C PRO A 247 11.21 11.37 25.78
N LEU A 248 11.02 10.94 24.53
CA LEU A 248 10.84 9.54 24.17
C LEU A 248 12.18 8.80 24.27
N THR A 249 12.44 8.15 25.40
CA THR A 249 13.70 7.45 25.70
C THR A 249 13.78 6.02 25.19
N TRP A 250 12.66 5.45 24.74
CA TRP A 250 12.57 4.06 24.28
C TRP A 250 12.88 3.88 22.78
N LEU A 251 13.07 4.97 22.03
CA LEU A 251 13.50 4.92 20.64
C LEU A 251 14.97 4.53 20.53
N PRO A 252 15.42 3.98 19.38
CA PRO A 252 16.82 3.63 19.19
C PRO A 252 17.75 4.83 19.40
N ASP A 253 18.84 4.60 20.14
CA ASP A 253 19.91 5.58 20.31
C ASP A 253 20.76 5.64 19.03
N VAL A 254 20.78 6.79 18.37
CA VAL A 254 21.41 7.04 17.07
C VAL A 254 21.99 8.45 17.01
N ALA A 255 22.90 8.70 16.08
CA ALA A 255 23.62 9.98 15.98
C ALA A 255 22.72 11.19 15.70
N ASP A 256 21.69 11.01 14.87
CA ASP A 256 20.67 12.04 14.62
C ASP A 256 19.36 11.37 14.23
N SER A 257 18.22 12.00 14.55
CA SER A 257 16.91 11.46 14.22
C SER A 257 15.87 12.54 13.98
N THR A 258 14.73 12.12 13.42
CA THR A 258 13.56 12.99 13.23
C THR A 258 12.28 12.16 13.15
N PHE A 259 11.17 12.74 13.61
CA PHE A 259 9.84 12.21 13.34
C PHE A 259 9.38 12.58 11.94
N THR A 260 8.53 11.73 11.38
CA THR A 260 7.94 11.91 10.06
C THR A 260 6.45 11.59 10.09
N PHE A 261 5.70 12.03 9.08
CA PHE A 261 4.27 11.75 8.97
C PHE A 261 3.95 10.24 8.86
N SER A 262 4.85 9.43 8.31
CA SER A 262 4.68 7.98 8.18
C SER A 262 6.02 7.28 7.91
N GLY A 263 6.10 5.95 8.11
CA GLY A 263 7.30 5.19 7.75
C GLY A 263 7.73 5.35 6.27
N ARG A 264 6.77 5.59 5.35
CA ARG A 264 7.07 5.91 3.94
C ARG A 264 7.79 7.26 3.80
N ALA A 265 7.37 8.24 4.60
CA ALA A 265 8.06 9.53 4.66
C ALA A 265 9.47 9.39 5.24
N SER A 266 9.69 8.50 6.23
CA SER A 266 11.05 8.17 6.70
C SER A 266 11.97 7.72 5.57
N ILE A 267 11.51 6.81 4.69
CA ILE A 267 12.29 6.34 3.53
C ILE A 267 12.60 7.49 2.56
N GLU A 268 11.62 8.37 2.29
CA GLU A 268 11.87 9.55 1.45
C GLU A 268 12.92 10.50 2.03
N ILE A 269 12.83 10.82 3.33
CA ILE A 269 13.78 11.74 3.97
C ILE A 269 15.19 11.11 3.99
N ALA A 270 15.30 9.81 4.25
CA ALA A 270 16.56 9.07 4.12
C ALA A 270 17.12 9.16 2.70
N LEU A 271 16.27 8.94 1.68
CA LEU A 271 16.69 9.01 0.28
C LEU A 271 17.15 10.41 -0.12
N ARG A 272 16.46 11.47 0.31
CA ARG A 272 16.90 12.86 0.07
C ARG A 272 18.24 13.14 0.72
N ASP A 273 18.44 12.68 1.95
CA ASP A 273 19.70 12.80 2.67
C ASP A 273 20.85 12.08 1.93
N ILE A 274 20.58 10.91 1.36
CA ILE A 274 21.55 10.16 0.52
C ILE A 274 21.87 10.94 -0.76
N LEU A 275 20.84 11.39 -1.49
CA LEU A 275 20.98 12.05 -2.79
C LEU A 275 21.69 13.41 -2.71
N ASP A 276 21.61 14.08 -1.56
CA ASP A 276 22.36 15.31 -1.29
C ASP A 276 23.88 15.08 -1.22
N ARG A 277 24.30 13.86 -0.85
CA ARG A 277 25.73 13.53 -0.63
C ARG A 277 26.35 12.75 -1.76
N GLN A 278 25.57 11.91 -2.45
CA GLN A 278 26.09 11.06 -3.50
C GLN A 278 25.03 10.68 -4.53
N ARG A 279 25.52 10.38 -5.73
CA ARG A 279 24.68 9.89 -6.82
C ARG A 279 24.47 8.39 -6.66
N VAL A 280 23.22 7.98 -6.55
CA VAL A 280 22.80 6.57 -6.54
C VAL A 280 21.93 6.26 -7.76
N LYS A 281 21.89 5.00 -8.19
CA LYS A 281 21.10 4.53 -9.34
C LYS A 281 20.33 3.24 -9.06
N LYS A 282 20.87 2.36 -8.21
CA LYS A 282 20.35 1.00 -8.01
C LYS A 282 20.04 0.75 -6.54
N VAL A 283 18.87 0.16 -6.30
CA VAL A 283 18.40 -0.25 -4.97
C VAL A 283 18.22 -1.76 -4.96
N TYR A 284 18.78 -2.43 -3.96
CA TYR A 284 18.50 -3.82 -3.66
C TYR A 284 17.43 -3.89 -2.58
N ALA A 285 16.27 -4.47 -2.87
CA ALA A 285 15.12 -4.48 -1.97
C ALA A 285 14.54 -5.90 -1.84
N PRO A 286 13.87 -6.22 -0.73
CA PRO A 286 13.24 -7.53 -0.60
C PRO A 286 12.04 -7.66 -1.54
N SER A 287 11.85 -8.88 -2.07
CA SER A 287 10.64 -9.27 -2.81
C SER A 287 9.39 -9.19 -1.93
N TYR A 288 9.55 -9.46 -0.63
CA TYR A 288 8.49 -9.49 0.37
C TYR A 288 8.41 -8.19 1.18
N CYS A 289 7.87 -7.13 0.59
CA CYS A 289 7.62 -5.87 1.30
C CYS A 289 6.42 -5.11 0.71
N CYS A 290 6.05 -3.98 1.32
CA CYS A 290 5.04 -3.11 0.73
C CYS A 290 5.66 -2.36 -0.46
N VAL A 291 5.00 -2.37 -1.63
CA VAL A 291 5.39 -1.59 -2.81
C VAL A 291 5.46 -0.11 -2.50
N SER A 292 4.59 0.36 -1.61
CA SER A 292 4.63 1.74 -1.15
C SER A 292 5.93 2.15 -0.43
N MET A 293 6.69 1.20 0.12
CA MET A 293 8.04 1.47 0.65
C MET A 293 9.03 1.77 -0.47
N LEU A 294 8.79 1.20 -1.65
CA LEU A 294 9.64 1.35 -2.83
C LEU A 294 9.31 2.60 -3.65
N GLN A 295 8.12 3.18 -3.42
CA GLN A 295 7.61 4.31 -4.21
C GLN A 295 8.58 5.50 -4.24
N SER A 296 9.25 5.80 -3.13
CA SER A 296 10.23 6.90 -3.08
C SER A 296 11.41 6.66 -4.03
N PHE A 297 11.91 5.43 -4.13
CA PHE A 297 12.98 5.10 -5.06
C PHE A 297 12.51 5.17 -6.52
N ILE A 298 11.29 4.68 -6.80
CA ILE A 298 10.66 4.74 -8.12
C ILE A 298 10.47 6.19 -8.57
N ASP A 299 10.00 7.06 -7.68
CA ASP A 299 9.78 8.50 -7.94
C ASP A 299 11.06 9.25 -8.28
N HIS A 300 12.19 8.80 -7.76
CA HIS A 300 13.51 9.34 -8.10
C HIS A 300 14.17 8.62 -9.29
N GLY A 301 13.46 7.70 -9.95
CA GLY A 301 13.94 6.99 -11.15
C GLY A 301 15.04 5.97 -10.88
N LEU A 302 15.14 5.45 -9.66
CA LEU A 302 16.12 4.42 -9.30
C LEU A 302 15.67 3.04 -9.80
N GLN A 303 16.63 2.24 -10.26
CA GLN A 303 16.40 0.86 -10.68
C GLN A 303 16.33 -0.04 -9.45
N ILE A 304 15.25 -0.81 -9.33
CA ILE A 304 15.07 -1.76 -8.23
C ILE A 304 15.49 -3.16 -8.69
N ARG A 305 16.39 -3.78 -7.93
CA ARG A 305 16.70 -5.21 -7.98
C ARG A 305 16.10 -5.86 -6.73
N TYR A 306 15.57 -7.06 -6.87
CA TYR A 306 14.94 -7.78 -5.77
C TYR A 306 15.81 -8.95 -5.30
N TYR A 307 15.89 -9.17 -3.99
CA TYR A 307 16.30 -10.44 -3.39
C TYR A 307 15.08 -11.16 -2.82
N ASP A 308 15.13 -12.49 -2.74
CA ASP A 308 14.00 -13.26 -2.21
C ASP A 308 14.08 -13.43 -0.69
N VAL A 309 12.92 -13.71 -0.08
CA VAL A 309 12.78 -13.98 1.35
C VAL A 309 12.00 -15.27 1.53
N THR A 310 12.55 -16.20 2.28
CA THR A 310 11.93 -17.49 2.57
C THR A 310 11.68 -17.66 4.07
N PHE A 311 10.82 -18.60 4.43
CA PHE A 311 10.54 -18.95 5.82
C PHE A 311 10.75 -20.45 6.04
N GLU A 312 11.78 -20.79 6.81
CA GLU A 312 12.22 -22.16 7.05
C GLU A 312 12.63 -22.33 8.52
N ASN A 313 12.26 -23.48 9.09
CA ASN A 313 12.59 -23.84 10.48
C ASN A 313 12.21 -22.76 11.51
N GLY A 314 11.10 -22.04 11.29
CA GLY A 314 10.60 -21.01 12.21
C GLY A 314 11.24 -19.64 12.03
N MET A 315 12.15 -19.48 11.07
CA MET A 315 12.95 -18.28 10.86
C MET A 315 12.81 -17.74 9.42
N PHE A 316 13.05 -16.44 9.25
CA PHE A 316 13.13 -15.80 7.94
C PHE A 316 14.57 -15.84 7.42
N HIS A 317 14.74 -16.20 6.14
CA HIS A 317 16.03 -16.22 5.47
C HIS A 317 16.02 -15.28 4.27
N TYR A 318 17.17 -14.66 4.01
CA TYR A 318 17.36 -13.67 2.97
C TYR A 318 18.25 -14.27 1.88
N ASP A 319 17.72 -14.45 0.66
CA ASP A 319 18.47 -14.98 -0.47
C ASP A 319 19.28 -13.86 -1.15
N ILE A 320 20.39 -13.50 -0.51
CA ILE A 320 21.20 -12.34 -0.90
C ILE A 320 22.42 -12.75 -1.74
N ASP A 321 22.43 -12.29 -2.99
CA ASP A 321 23.67 -12.16 -3.77
C ASP A 321 24.57 -11.05 -3.20
N TYR A 322 25.56 -11.42 -2.38
CA TYR A 322 26.55 -10.49 -1.81
C TYR A 322 27.52 -9.87 -2.84
N SER A 323 27.51 -10.35 -4.09
CA SER A 323 28.28 -9.75 -5.19
C SER A 323 27.50 -8.67 -5.96
N HIS A 324 26.33 -8.28 -5.46
CA HIS A 324 25.48 -7.27 -6.10
C HIS A 324 26.20 -5.94 -6.34
N ASP A 325 25.73 -5.17 -7.32
CA ASP A 325 26.26 -3.85 -7.67
C ASP A 325 25.31 -2.69 -7.30
N CYS A 326 24.41 -2.92 -6.34
CA CYS A 326 23.46 -1.93 -5.87
C CYS A 326 24.11 -0.89 -4.93
N ASP A 327 23.67 0.37 -5.05
CA ASP A 327 24.17 1.50 -4.25
C ASP A 327 23.50 1.59 -2.87
N ILE A 328 22.23 1.20 -2.80
CA ILE A 328 21.41 1.17 -1.58
C ILE A 328 20.90 -0.26 -1.38
N VAL A 329 20.92 -0.74 -0.14
CA VAL A 329 20.19 -1.94 0.27
C VAL A 329 19.11 -1.55 1.26
N LEU A 330 17.86 -1.90 0.95
CA LEU A 330 16.75 -1.88 1.88
C LEU A 330 16.62 -3.28 2.49
N ILE A 331 16.60 -3.37 3.81
CA ILE A 331 16.46 -4.64 4.54
C ILE A 331 15.46 -4.52 5.67
N MET A 332 14.70 -5.57 5.95
CA MET A 332 13.63 -5.56 6.95
C MET A 332 13.88 -6.61 8.03
N ASN A 333 13.58 -6.29 9.28
CA ASN A 333 13.57 -7.26 10.38
C ASN A 333 12.21 -7.97 10.48
N TYR A 334 11.99 -9.00 9.66
CA TYR A 334 10.68 -9.65 9.52
C TYR A 334 10.12 -10.17 10.85
N PHE A 335 8.99 -9.57 11.26
CA PHE A 335 8.23 -9.90 12.47
C PHE A 335 9.01 -9.79 13.80
N GLY A 336 10.21 -9.21 13.75
CA GLY A 336 11.08 -9.05 14.92
C GLY A 336 11.70 -10.36 15.41
N ILE A 337 11.65 -11.43 14.61
CA ILE A 337 12.28 -12.73 14.89
C ILE A 337 13.70 -12.71 14.34
N GLY A 338 14.65 -13.28 15.07
CA GLY A 338 15.99 -13.54 14.52
C GLY A 338 16.76 -12.30 14.11
N VAL A 339 16.53 -11.15 14.78
CA VAL A 339 17.17 -9.88 14.42
C VAL A 339 18.70 -10.01 14.38
N GLU A 340 19.30 -10.87 15.21
CA GLU A 340 20.73 -11.21 15.18
C GLU A 340 21.19 -11.71 13.82
N GLN A 341 20.46 -12.65 13.21
CA GLN A 341 20.74 -13.16 11.86
C GLN A 341 20.69 -12.03 10.83
N THR A 342 19.74 -11.11 10.94
CA THR A 342 19.67 -9.96 10.05
C THR A 342 20.90 -9.05 10.19
N GLN A 343 21.47 -8.91 11.40
CA GLN A 343 22.69 -8.13 11.59
C GLN A 343 23.89 -8.76 10.89
N ASP A 344 24.03 -10.09 10.96
CA ASP A 344 25.11 -10.80 10.28
C ASP A 344 25.03 -10.61 8.76
N VAL A 345 23.80 -10.63 8.21
CA VAL A 345 23.53 -10.32 6.80
C VAL A 345 23.91 -8.87 6.47
N ILE A 346 23.52 -7.90 7.31
CA ILE A 346 23.86 -6.48 7.12
C ILE A 346 25.37 -6.24 7.18
N GLU A 347 26.08 -6.89 8.11
CA GLU A 347 27.53 -6.77 8.23
C GLU A 347 28.23 -7.23 6.96
N GLN A 348 27.78 -8.33 6.36
CA GLN A 348 28.31 -8.82 5.08
C GLN A 348 28.00 -7.86 3.94
N LEU A 349 26.79 -7.33 3.86
CA LEU A 349 26.38 -6.34 2.86
C LEU A 349 27.21 -5.04 2.95
N ARG A 350 27.49 -4.58 4.17
CA ARG A 350 28.27 -3.35 4.41
C ARG A 350 29.69 -3.43 3.84
N LYS A 351 30.30 -4.63 3.81
CA LYS A 351 31.61 -4.84 3.18
C LYS A 351 31.61 -4.48 1.69
N GLY A 352 30.44 -4.51 1.05
CA GLY A 352 30.22 -4.14 -0.36
C GLY A 352 30.08 -2.63 -0.66
N LYS A 353 30.29 -1.73 0.31
CA LYS A 353 30.15 -0.25 0.20
C LYS A 353 28.72 0.28 -0.04
N ALA A 354 27.70 -0.56 -0.03
CA ALA A 354 26.32 -0.12 -0.18
C ALA A 354 25.81 0.60 1.07
N ILE A 355 24.92 1.57 0.88
CA ILE A 355 24.22 2.27 1.96
C ILE A 355 23.11 1.37 2.48
N ILE A 356 23.05 1.15 3.79
CA ILE A 356 22.05 0.29 4.41
C ILE A 356 20.91 1.11 5.00
N ILE A 357 19.70 0.87 4.50
CA ILE A 357 18.45 1.33 5.10
C ILE A 357 17.78 0.12 5.74
N GLU A 358 17.76 0.07 7.07
CA GLU A 358 17.14 -1.00 7.85
C GLU A 358 15.73 -0.57 8.32
N ASP A 359 14.71 -1.31 7.88
CA ASP A 359 13.35 -1.20 8.40
C ASP A 359 13.22 -2.06 9.66
N ILE A 360 13.17 -1.35 10.79
CA ILE A 360 13.08 -1.93 12.13
C ILE A 360 11.64 -1.84 12.66
N THR A 361 10.65 -1.57 11.80
CA THR A 361 9.24 -1.45 12.21
C THR A 361 8.78 -2.69 12.96
N HIS A 362 9.19 -3.88 12.55
CA HIS A 362 8.74 -5.14 13.17
C HIS A 362 9.60 -5.54 14.38
N SER A 363 10.79 -4.97 14.57
CA SER A 363 11.69 -5.23 15.70
C SER A 363 11.77 -4.11 16.74
N LEU A 364 11.06 -2.99 16.53
CA LEU A 364 11.16 -1.75 17.32
C LEU A 364 11.19 -1.96 18.84
N LEU A 365 10.35 -2.88 19.35
CA LEU A 365 10.20 -3.13 20.78
C LEU A 365 10.81 -4.46 21.24
N SER A 366 11.54 -5.16 20.37
CA SER A 366 12.33 -6.35 20.71
C SER A 366 13.59 -5.98 21.51
N GLY A 367 14.24 -6.96 22.12
CA GLY A 367 15.47 -6.75 22.89
C GLY A 367 16.62 -6.25 22.01
N LYS A 368 16.91 -6.98 20.92
CA LYS A 368 17.80 -6.49 19.86
C LYS A 368 16.94 -5.85 18.77
N ILE A 369 17.17 -4.56 18.51
CA ILE A 369 16.26 -3.76 17.67
C ILE A 369 16.80 -3.58 16.25
N TYR A 370 18.10 -3.29 16.11
CA TYR A 370 18.70 -2.86 14.85
C TYR A 370 20.20 -3.22 14.78
N SER A 371 20.76 -3.27 13.57
CA SER A 371 22.18 -3.52 13.33
C SER A 371 23.04 -2.26 13.53
N PRO A 372 24.17 -2.33 14.27
CA PRO A 372 25.12 -1.21 14.37
C PRO A 372 25.79 -0.89 13.03
N TYR A 373 25.59 -1.75 12.03
CA TYR A 373 26.13 -1.59 10.68
C TYR A 373 25.20 -0.81 9.74
N SER A 374 24.01 -0.42 10.19
CA SER A 374 23.03 0.30 9.39
C SER A 374 23.31 1.81 9.32
N ASP A 375 23.16 2.42 8.15
CA ASP A 375 23.32 3.86 7.96
C ASP A 375 22.04 4.63 8.34
N TYR A 376 20.88 4.04 8.04
CA TYR A 376 19.57 4.60 8.35
C TYR A 376 18.64 3.55 8.94
N LEU A 377 17.83 3.98 9.91
CA LEU A 377 16.79 3.17 10.54
C LEU A 377 15.42 3.79 10.24
N VAL A 378 14.47 3.00 9.73
CA VAL A 378 13.11 3.46 9.45
C VAL A 378 12.08 2.70 10.28
N VAL A 379 11.09 3.42 10.79
CA VAL A 379 10.02 2.88 11.64
C VAL A 379 8.67 3.45 11.20
N SER A 380 7.65 2.60 11.12
CA SER A 380 6.23 3.01 11.09
C SER A 380 5.57 2.86 12.46
N LEU A 381 5.45 3.96 13.21
CA LEU A 381 4.89 3.98 14.57
C LEU A 381 3.40 3.63 14.63
N ARG A 382 2.65 3.90 13.54
CA ARG A 382 1.22 3.54 13.40
C ARG A 382 0.93 2.03 13.49
N LYS A 383 1.96 1.18 13.40
CA LYS A 383 1.82 -0.27 13.54
C LYS A 383 1.78 -0.72 15.00
N TRP A 384 2.40 0.05 15.88
CA TRP A 384 2.52 -0.26 17.30
C TRP A 384 1.51 0.49 18.16
N PHE A 385 1.19 1.74 17.79
CA PHE A 385 0.50 2.68 18.66
C PHE A 385 -0.78 3.22 18.02
N PRO A 386 -1.78 3.63 18.83
CA PRO A 386 -3.01 4.24 18.36
C PRO A 386 -2.82 5.69 17.90
N VAL A 387 -1.89 5.93 16.99
CA VAL A 387 -1.53 7.26 16.50
C VAL A 387 -2.11 7.50 15.09
N PRO A 388 -2.72 8.67 14.82
CA PRO A 388 -3.16 9.03 13.47
C PRO A 388 -2.03 9.02 12.43
N THR A 389 -0.87 9.56 12.80
CA THR A 389 0.33 9.61 11.97
C THR A 389 1.53 9.07 12.72
N GLY A 390 2.60 8.76 11.99
CA GLY A 390 3.87 8.50 12.64
C GLY A 390 4.78 7.59 11.85
N GLY A 391 5.92 8.14 11.52
CA GLY A 391 7.16 7.43 11.28
C GLY A 391 8.29 8.04 12.09
N TRP A 392 9.38 7.31 12.15
CA TRP A 392 10.63 7.80 12.72
C TRP A 392 11.78 7.41 11.78
N LEU A 393 12.74 8.30 11.65
CA LEU A 393 13.97 8.10 10.89
C LEU A 393 15.15 8.34 11.83
N GLY A 394 15.99 7.33 11.98
CA GLY A 394 17.29 7.43 12.63
C GLY A 394 18.42 7.39 11.61
N LYS A 395 19.50 8.13 11.89
CA LYS A 395 20.75 8.09 11.12
C LYS A 395 21.86 7.57 12.03
N GLY A 396 22.51 6.48 11.60
CA GLY A 396 23.52 5.79 12.40
C GLY A 396 24.74 6.66 12.68
N THR A 397 25.19 7.47 11.70
CA THR A 397 26.35 8.36 11.86
C THR A 397 26.12 9.74 11.24
N GLY A 398 26.66 10.79 11.87
CA GLY A 398 26.55 12.17 11.39
C GLY A 398 25.16 12.78 11.59
N ARG A 399 24.86 13.85 10.84
CA ARG A 399 23.58 14.59 10.92
C ARG A 399 22.74 14.44 9.66
N LEU A 400 21.42 14.50 9.80
CA LEU A 400 20.50 14.61 8.68
C LEU A 400 20.63 16.02 8.05
N ALA A 401 20.77 16.08 6.73
CA ALA A 401 20.81 17.32 5.95
C ALA A 401 19.41 17.94 5.82
N VAL A 402 18.36 17.11 5.81
CA VAL A 402 16.97 17.52 5.66
C VAL A 402 16.13 16.86 6.77
N LYS A 403 15.26 17.65 7.40
CA LYS A 403 14.24 17.17 8.34
C LYS A 403 12.86 17.71 7.95
N PRO A 404 11.77 16.95 8.19
CA PRO A 404 10.42 17.44 8.01
C PRO A 404 10.18 18.75 8.78
N ASN A 405 9.54 19.71 8.13
CA ASN A 405 9.30 21.05 8.67
C ASN A 405 7.86 21.54 8.48
N LEU A 406 7.01 20.77 7.80
CA LEU A 406 5.61 21.12 7.58
C LEU A 406 4.73 20.54 8.69
N LYS A 407 3.78 21.36 9.20
CA LYS A 407 2.80 20.91 10.19
C LYS A 407 1.73 20.03 9.54
N SER A 408 1.30 18.99 10.25
CA SER A 408 0.41 17.96 9.70
C SER A 408 -0.99 17.92 10.31
N ASN A 409 -1.26 18.66 11.40
CA ASN A 409 -2.51 18.61 12.18
C ASN A 409 -3.78 18.69 11.31
N HIS A 410 -3.88 19.64 10.37
CA HIS A 410 -5.06 19.77 9.52
C HIS A 410 -5.26 18.65 8.49
N THR A 411 -4.22 17.84 8.22
CA THR A 411 -4.28 16.70 7.30
C THR A 411 -4.80 15.44 7.99
N VAL A 412 -4.91 15.45 9.33
CA VAL A 412 -5.20 14.24 10.13
C VAL A 412 -6.57 14.28 10.79
N ASP A 413 -7.32 15.38 10.68
CA ASP A 413 -8.64 15.55 11.31
C ASP A 413 -9.63 14.45 10.90
N GLU A 414 -9.70 14.12 9.61
CA GLU A 414 -10.55 13.03 9.11
C GLU A 414 -10.13 11.66 9.67
N LYS A 415 -8.81 11.42 9.80
CA LYS A 415 -8.28 10.18 10.37
C LYS A 415 -8.63 10.05 11.84
N ILE A 416 -8.46 11.12 12.62
CA ILE A 416 -8.84 11.17 14.04
C ILE A 416 -10.33 10.86 14.19
N GLN A 417 -11.18 11.46 13.35
CA GLN A 417 -12.61 11.19 13.37
C GLN A 417 -12.89 9.71 13.05
N GLY A 418 -12.26 9.13 12.03
CA GLY A 418 -12.38 7.70 11.71
C GLY A 418 -11.99 6.80 12.89
N MET A 419 -10.92 7.12 13.61
CA MET A 419 -10.48 6.38 14.80
C MET A 419 -11.47 6.49 15.96
N ARG A 420 -12.16 7.63 16.14
CA ARG A 420 -13.22 7.81 17.13
C ARG A 420 -14.50 7.04 16.78
N VAL A 421 -14.87 7.04 15.50
CA VAL A 421 -15.98 6.21 14.99
C VAL A 421 -15.69 4.73 15.24
N LYS A 422 -14.45 4.28 15.00
CA LYS A 422 -14.04 2.91 15.35
C LYS A 422 -14.14 2.63 16.85
N ALA A 423 -13.70 3.55 17.72
CA ALA A 423 -13.79 3.38 19.16
C ALA A 423 -15.25 3.15 19.60
N ALA A 424 -16.19 3.94 19.06
CA ALA A 424 -17.61 3.76 19.32
C ALA A 424 -18.14 2.38 18.86
N PHE A 425 -17.73 1.91 17.68
CA PHE A 425 -18.08 0.58 17.17
C PHE A 425 -17.53 -0.55 18.05
N ILE A 426 -16.26 -0.46 18.46
CA ILE A 426 -15.59 -1.45 19.31
C ILE A 426 -16.23 -1.53 20.70
N SER A 427 -16.71 -0.40 21.24
CA SER A 427 -17.49 -0.34 22.49
C SER A 427 -18.93 -0.86 22.37
N GLY A 428 -19.35 -1.37 21.21
CA GLY A 428 -20.70 -1.91 20.99
C GLY A 428 -21.79 -0.86 20.74
N LYS A 429 -21.44 0.41 20.47
CA LYS A 429 -22.43 1.40 20.05
C LYS A 429 -22.88 1.11 18.63
N ALA A 430 -24.16 1.35 18.32
CA ALA A 430 -24.76 1.16 17.00
C ALA A 430 -24.22 2.18 15.98
N VAL A 431 -22.99 1.96 15.51
CA VAL A 431 -22.27 2.80 14.56
C VAL A 431 -21.97 1.96 13.32
N ASN A 432 -22.12 2.55 12.14
CA ASN A 432 -21.87 1.85 10.90
C ASN A 432 -20.35 1.59 10.72
N LYS A 433 -19.94 0.31 10.71
CA LYS A 433 -18.54 -0.10 10.45
C LYS A 433 -18.01 0.40 9.11
N GLU A 434 -18.86 0.45 8.09
CA GLU A 434 -18.52 0.97 6.77
C GLU A 434 -17.95 2.39 6.85
N GLN A 435 -18.46 3.22 7.77
CA GLN A 435 -18.02 4.61 7.89
C GLN A 435 -16.54 4.71 8.29
N PHE A 436 -16.10 4.00 9.33
CA PHE A 436 -14.69 4.07 9.74
C PHE A 436 -13.78 3.30 8.78
N LEU A 437 -14.25 2.20 8.17
CA LEU A 437 -13.48 1.46 7.18
C LEU A 437 -13.17 2.34 5.95
N LEU A 438 -14.18 3.02 5.40
CA LEU A 438 -14.00 3.94 4.29
C LEU A 438 -13.07 5.11 4.64
N THR A 439 -13.23 5.68 5.83
CA THR A 439 -12.41 6.81 6.28
C THR A 439 -10.95 6.40 6.44
N ASN A 440 -10.67 5.25 7.05
CA ASN A 440 -9.32 4.73 7.21
C ASN A 440 -8.71 4.32 5.86
N ALA A 441 -9.46 3.64 4.99
CA ALA A 441 -9.01 3.24 3.67
C ALA A 441 -8.64 4.45 2.79
N LYS A 442 -9.48 5.49 2.80
CA LYS A 442 -9.20 6.76 2.13
C LYS A 442 -7.90 7.37 2.65
N PHE A 443 -7.72 7.45 3.96
CA PHE A 443 -6.50 7.99 4.54
C PHE A 443 -5.24 7.22 4.12
N GLU A 444 -5.25 5.87 4.16
CA GLU A 444 -4.10 5.07 3.73
C GLU A 444 -3.75 5.25 2.24
N ASN A 445 -4.75 5.54 1.39
CA ASN A 445 -4.56 5.91 -0.01
C ASN A 445 -3.95 7.32 -0.13
N ASP A 446 -4.48 8.28 0.63
CA ASP A 446 -4.00 9.66 0.65
C ASP A 446 -2.54 9.75 1.13
N LEU A 447 -2.07 8.84 2.00
CA LEU A 447 -0.66 8.76 2.44
C LEU A 447 0.35 8.64 1.28
N ILE A 448 -0.06 8.17 0.10
CA ILE A 448 0.82 8.09 -1.07
C ILE A 448 1.03 9.47 -1.70
N HIS A 449 0.08 10.38 -1.50
CA HIS A 449 -0.03 11.67 -2.19
C HIS A 449 0.23 12.87 -1.29
N VAL A 450 0.24 12.69 0.03
CA VAL A 450 0.60 13.76 0.98
C VAL A 450 2.05 14.21 0.80
N ASP A 451 2.30 15.46 1.16
CA ASP A 451 3.67 16.00 1.17
C ASP A 451 4.52 15.22 2.18
N ARG A 452 5.66 14.71 1.71
CA ARG A 452 6.56 13.88 2.51
C ARG A 452 7.38 14.70 3.52
N MET A 453 7.32 16.03 3.45
CA MET A 453 7.91 16.95 4.42
C MET A 453 7.00 17.25 5.63
N LEU A 454 5.82 16.62 5.70
CA LEU A 454 4.96 16.66 6.88
C LEU A 454 5.63 15.96 8.06
N ASN A 455 5.61 16.62 9.21
CA ASN A 455 6.07 16.09 10.49
C ASN A 455 4.95 15.29 11.19
N LEU A 456 5.29 14.59 12.26
CA LEU A 456 4.34 13.98 13.18
C LEU A 456 3.39 15.03 13.76
N ASP A 457 2.11 14.70 13.87
CA ASP A 457 1.10 15.59 14.46
C ASP A 457 1.18 15.61 15.99
N ASP A 458 0.70 16.71 16.60
CA ASP A 458 0.82 16.94 18.05
C ASP A 458 0.06 15.88 18.88
N MET A 459 -1.06 15.36 18.35
CA MET A 459 -1.84 14.31 19.01
C MET A 459 -1.06 12.99 19.03
N SER A 460 -0.51 12.59 17.88
CA SER A 460 0.33 11.41 17.78
C SER A 460 1.55 11.52 18.69
N TYR A 461 2.23 12.66 18.74
CA TYR A 461 3.35 12.88 19.64
C TYR A 461 2.96 12.75 21.12
N GLY A 462 1.86 13.40 21.53
CA GLY A 462 1.37 13.30 22.91
C GLY A 462 1.00 11.87 23.33
N ILE A 463 0.38 11.09 22.42
CA ILE A 463 0.09 9.68 22.67
C ILE A 463 1.38 8.88 22.89
N LEU A 464 2.42 9.11 22.08
CA LEU A 464 3.70 8.42 22.24
C LEU A 464 4.34 8.77 23.60
N CYS A 465 4.33 10.04 23.99
CA CYS A 465 4.89 10.49 25.28
C CYS A 465 4.13 9.95 26.50
N GLY A 466 2.84 9.64 26.34
CA GLY A 466 2.00 9.05 27.39
C GLY A 466 1.98 7.52 27.38
N THR A 467 2.62 6.86 26.41
CA THR A 467 2.55 5.40 26.27
C THR A 467 3.58 4.71 27.17
N ASP A 468 3.10 3.82 28.05
CA ASP A 468 3.97 2.88 28.77
C ASP A 468 4.38 1.73 27.84
N VAL A 469 5.54 1.88 27.22
CA VAL A 469 6.09 0.89 26.28
C VAL A 469 6.42 -0.44 26.95
N ASN A 470 6.72 -0.46 28.26
CA ASN A 470 6.97 -1.73 28.95
C ASN A 470 5.68 -2.54 29.08
N GLN A 471 4.56 -1.90 29.39
CA GLN A 471 3.26 -2.58 29.40
C GLN A 471 2.87 -3.08 28.00
N VAL A 472 3.13 -2.29 26.95
CA VAL A 472 2.93 -2.73 25.56
C VAL A 472 3.71 -4.01 25.26
N LYS A 473 4.99 -4.07 25.65
CA LYS A 473 5.85 -5.25 25.46
C LYS A 473 5.32 -6.46 26.22
N ILE A 474 4.98 -6.29 27.51
CA ILE A 474 4.49 -7.38 28.36
C ILE A 474 3.22 -7.98 27.78
N GLN A 475 2.21 -7.16 27.47
CA GLN A 475 0.93 -7.67 26.97
C GLN A 475 1.09 -8.37 25.63
N ARG A 476 1.89 -7.81 24.70
CA ARG A 476 2.12 -8.44 23.39
C ARG A 476 2.80 -9.79 23.49
N ARG A 477 3.79 -9.92 24.39
CA ARG A 477 4.49 -11.19 24.62
C ARG A 477 3.56 -12.25 25.19
N ARG A 478 2.74 -11.90 26.20
CA ARG A 478 1.72 -12.81 26.75
C ARG A 478 0.72 -13.26 25.70
N ASN A 479 0.20 -12.31 24.92
CA ASN A 479 -0.73 -12.62 23.83
C ASN A 479 -0.11 -13.57 22.79
N ALA A 480 1.14 -13.32 22.40
CA ALA A 480 1.87 -14.19 21.48
C ALA A 480 2.12 -15.58 22.08
N GLU A 481 2.47 -15.67 23.36
CA GLU A 481 2.65 -16.94 24.08
C GLU A 481 1.36 -17.77 24.05
N THR A 482 0.21 -17.15 24.35
CA THR A 482 -1.10 -17.82 24.29
C THR A 482 -1.41 -18.37 22.90
N LEU A 483 -1.15 -17.57 21.85
CA LEU A 483 -1.33 -18.02 20.46
C LEU A 483 -0.40 -19.19 20.12
N LEU A 484 0.90 -19.07 20.39
CA LEU A 484 1.90 -20.08 20.06
C LEU A 484 1.65 -21.40 20.80
N TRP A 485 1.38 -21.33 22.10
CA TRP A 485 1.05 -22.50 22.91
C TRP A 485 -0.24 -23.16 22.45
N GLY A 486 -1.28 -22.35 22.21
CA GLY A 486 -2.60 -22.83 21.78
C GLY A 486 -2.58 -23.52 20.43
N LEU A 487 -1.70 -23.09 19.51
CA LEU A 487 -1.55 -23.63 18.16
C LEU A 487 -0.46 -24.71 18.04
N ASN A 488 0.33 -24.97 19.08
CA ASN A 488 1.47 -25.89 19.01
C ASN A 488 1.08 -27.30 18.54
N LYS A 489 -0.12 -27.80 18.90
CA LYS A 489 -0.61 -29.12 18.43
C LYS A 489 -0.88 -29.18 16.92
N LEU A 490 -1.02 -28.03 16.25
CA LEU A 490 -1.21 -27.92 14.80
C LEU A 490 0.13 -27.74 14.05
N LYS A 491 1.24 -27.51 14.78
CA LYS A 491 2.58 -27.33 14.22
C LYS A 491 3.01 -28.59 13.48
N GLY A 492 3.55 -28.41 12.27
CA GLY A 492 4.07 -29.48 11.41
C GLY A 492 3.01 -30.31 10.68
N SER A 493 1.74 -30.28 11.11
CA SER A 493 0.64 -30.99 10.44
C SER A 493 -0.25 -30.08 9.59
N ILE A 494 -0.58 -28.88 10.10
CA ILE A 494 -1.41 -27.90 9.40
C ILE A 494 -0.67 -26.58 9.21
N LEU A 495 0.09 -26.17 10.24
CA LEU A 495 0.76 -24.89 10.29
C LEU A 495 2.26 -25.06 10.52
N ARG A 496 3.07 -24.15 9.98
CA ARG A 496 4.40 -23.83 10.51
C ARG A 496 4.28 -22.59 11.38
N LEU A 497 4.93 -22.64 12.53
CA LEU A 497 4.92 -21.57 13.53
C LEU A 497 6.31 -20.93 13.62
N PRO A 498 6.39 -19.64 13.96
CA PRO A 498 7.64 -18.92 14.15
C PRO A 498 8.32 -19.36 15.45
N ASP A 499 9.64 -19.28 15.47
CA ASP A 499 10.45 -19.61 16.65
C ASP A 499 10.85 -18.34 17.40
N PHE A 500 9.90 -17.75 18.13
CA PHE A 500 10.16 -16.57 18.96
C PHE A 500 10.89 -16.93 20.24
N ASN A 501 11.92 -16.15 20.60
CA ASN A 501 12.42 -16.12 21.97
C ASN A 501 11.67 -15.01 22.74
N LEU A 502 10.50 -15.31 23.30
CA LEU A 502 9.64 -14.30 23.93
C LEU A 502 10.21 -13.64 25.21
N GLU A 503 11.36 -14.10 25.72
CA GLU A 503 12.11 -13.35 26.73
C GLU A 503 12.71 -12.06 26.14
N LYS A 504 13.12 -12.12 24.88
CA LYS A 504 13.80 -11.04 24.15
C LYS A 504 12.92 -10.41 23.08
N ASP A 505 12.21 -11.21 22.30
CA ASP A 505 11.43 -10.77 21.15
C ASP A 505 10.09 -10.20 21.61
N THR A 506 9.68 -9.11 20.97
CA THR A 506 8.34 -8.55 21.14
C THR A 506 7.65 -8.57 19.78
N PRO A 507 6.75 -9.53 19.52
CA PRO A 507 6.13 -9.66 18.21
C PRO A 507 5.17 -8.50 17.92
N LEU A 508 5.28 -7.97 16.69
CA LEU A 508 4.25 -7.08 16.13
C LEU A 508 2.99 -7.89 15.75
N PHE A 509 3.21 -9.09 15.19
CA PHE A 509 2.22 -10.10 14.84
C PHE A 509 2.83 -11.49 15.05
N VAL A 510 1.98 -12.52 15.18
CA VAL A 510 2.42 -13.92 15.11
C VAL A 510 2.12 -14.46 13.70
N PRO A 511 3.12 -14.57 12.80
CA PRO A 511 2.90 -15.09 11.46
C PRO A 511 2.71 -16.61 11.51
N VAL A 512 1.58 -17.12 11.01
CA VAL A 512 1.35 -18.56 10.84
C VAL A 512 1.36 -18.93 9.36
N PHE A 513 1.99 -20.05 9.03
CA PHE A 513 2.15 -20.47 7.64
C PHE A 513 1.39 -21.77 7.40
N LEU A 514 0.36 -21.76 6.56
CA LEU A 514 -0.36 -22.98 6.22
C LEU A 514 0.49 -23.89 5.34
N ILE A 515 0.44 -25.19 5.59
CA ILE A 515 1.16 -26.18 4.78
C ILE A 515 0.50 -26.35 3.41
N GLU A 516 -0.83 -26.37 3.38
CA GLU A 516 -1.67 -26.41 2.18
C GLU A 516 -2.14 -25.01 1.76
N ASP A 517 -2.55 -24.85 0.50
CA ASP A 517 -3.04 -23.57 -0.08
C ASP A 517 -4.49 -23.25 0.36
N ASN A 518 -4.69 -23.14 1.67
CA ASN A 518 -5.99 -22.90 2.31
C ASN A 518 -6.01 -21.62 3.18
N ARG A 519 -5.01 -20.74 3.01
CA ARG A 519 -4.80 -19.54 3.84
C ARG A 519 -6.01 -18.61 3.76
N ASP A 520 -6.52 -18.36 2.56
CA ASP A 520 -7.66 -17.47 2.33
C ASP A 520 -8.97 -18.03 2.92
N SER A 521 -9.13 -19.37 2.94
CA SER A 521 -10.26 -20.05 3.59
C SER A 521 -10.24 -19.81 5.10
N LEU A 522 -9.09 -20.04 5.75
CA LEU A 522 -8.94 -19.76 7.18
C LEU A 522 -9.15 -18.27 7.48
N ARG A 523 -8.54 -17.38 6.68
CA ARG A 523 -8.70 -15.93 6.85
C ARG A 523 -10.16 -15.52 6.77
N LYS A 524 -10.89 -16.01 5.77
CA LYS A 524 -12.33 -15.74 5.63
C LYS A 524 -13.11 -16.24 6.84
N TYR A 525 -12.83 -17.46 7.28
CA TYR A 525 -13.49 -18.06 8.45
C TYR A 525 -13.34 -17.22 9.72
N LEU A 526 -12.15 -16.66 9.94
CA LEU A 526 -11.84 -15.77 11.07
C LEU A 526 -12.54 -14.41 10.93
N ILE A 527 -12.50 -13.80 9.74
CA ILE A 527 -13.15 -12.51 9.48
C ILE A 527 -14.68 -12.59 9.68
N ASP A 528 -15.30 -13.67 9.18
CA ASP A 528 -16.74 -13.92 9.34
C ASP A 528 -17.15 -14.06 10.84
N ARG A 529 -16.18 -14.27 11.73
CA ARG A 529 -16.35 -14.35 13.20
C ARG A 529 -15.78 -13.14 13.95
N GLY A 530 -15.47 -12.05 13.26
CA GLY A 530 -14.97 -10.81 13.88
C GLY A 530 -13.49 -10.84 14.27
N VAL A 531 -12.70 -11.78 13.75
CA VAL A 531 -11.24 -11.81 13.91
C VAL A 531 -10.57 -11.38 12.61
N TYR A 532 -9.97 -10.19 12.63
CA TYR A 532 -9.27 -9.66 11.47
C TYR A 532 -7.80 -10.07 11.46
N CYS A 533 -7.41 -10.75 10.39
CA CYS A 533 -6.03 -11.16 10.14
C CYS A 533 -5.51 -10.52 8.84
N PRO A 534 -4.54 -9.59 8.93
CA PRO A 534 -3.90 -9.03 7.74
C PRO A 534 -3.05 -10.10 7.03
N VAL A 535 -2.97 -9.97 5.71
CA VAL A 535 -1.94 -10.65 4.91
C VAL A 535 -0.79 -9.67 4.75
N HIS A 536 0.37 -10.01 5.29
CA HIS A 536 1.57 -9.24 5.06
C HIS A 536 2.35 -9.90 3.91
N TRP A 537 2.90 -9.21 2.92
CA TRP A 537 2.39 -7.98 2.33
C TRP A 537 1.54 -8.36 1.11
N PRO A 538 0.38 -7.72 0.89
CA PRO A 538 -0.56 -8.13 -0.13
C PRO A 538 -0.13 -7.68 -1.54
N GLU A 539 1.06 -7.13 -1.74
CA GLU A 539 1.56 -6.63 -3.03
C GLU A 539 2.68 -7.53 -3.57
N VAL A 540 2.70 -7.78 -4.88
CA VAL A 540 3.81 -8.46 -5.57
C VAL A 540 4.29 -7.52 -6.66
N MET A 541 5.61 -7.31 -6.76
CA MET A 541 6.23 -6.59 -7.88
C MET A 541 7.13 -7.56 -8.65
N GLY A 542 6.52 -8.39 -9.49
CA GLY A 542 7.25 -9.24 -10.45
C GLY A 542 8.21 -10.29 -9.87
N ALA A 543 8.24 -10.49 -8.54
CA ALA A 543 9.04 -11.52 -7.87
C ALA A 543 8.11 -12.61 -7.29
N PRO A 544 8.42 -13.90 -7.41
CA PRO A 544 7.71 -14.94 -6.66
C PRO A 544 7.89 -14.66 -5.18
N VAL A 545 6.82 -14.78 -4.39
CA VAL A 545 6.93 -14.64 -2.93
C VAL A 545 6.28 -15.85 -2.28
N SER A 546 7.09 -16.88 -2.04
CA SER A 546 6.66 -18.15 -1.42
C SER A 546 5.99 -17.92 -0.05
N VAL A 547 6.47 -16.91 0.69
CA VAL A 547 5.96 -16.51 2.00
C VAL A 547 4.51 -16.02 1.91
N ARG A 548 4.19 -15.15 0.94
CA ARG A 548 2.89 -14.48 0.82
C ARG A 548 1.73 -15.45 0.65
N GLU A 549 1.94 -16.52 -0.10
CA GLU A 549 0.86 -17.48 -0.44
C GLU A 549 0.34 -18.20 0.79
N ARG A 550 1.21 -18.41 1.79
CA ARG A 550 0.93 -19.28 2.94
C ARG A 550 0.83 -18.54 4.27
N GLU A 551 1.43 -17.36 4.37
CA GLU A 551 1.47 -16.56 5.60
C GLU A 551 0.10 -15.95 5.94
N LEU A 552 -0.27 -16.01 7.20
CA LEU A 552 -1.37 -15.27 7.79
C LEU A 552 -0.90 -14.68 9.12
N SER A 553 -1.04 -13.36 9.29
CA SER A 553 -0.60 -12.70 10.50
C SER A 553 -1.70 -12.68 11.55
N LEU A 554 -1.48 -13.37 12.66
CA LEU A 554 -2.37 -13.30 13.82
C LEU A 554 -2.03 -12.06 14.65
N VAL A 555 -3.08 -11.37 15.11
CA VAL A 555 -2.97 -10.17 15.95
C VAL A 555 -2.62 -10.59 17.38
N CYS A 556 -1.57 -9.99 17.94
CA CYS A 556 -1.16 -10.17 19.35
C CYS A 556 -1.02 -8.81 20.06
N ASP A 557 -1.74 -7.79 19.58
CA ASP A 557 -1.65 -6.40 20.02
C ASP A 557 -2.01 -6.22 21.51
N GLN A 558 -1.41 -5.22 22.16
CA GLN A 558 -1.66 -4.83 23.55
C GLN A 558 -3.12 -4.43 23.85
N ARG A 559 -3.94 -4.16 22.83
CA ARG A 559 -5.36 -3.82 22.97
C ARG A 559 -6.24 -5.00 23.40
N TYR A 560 -5.75 -6.23 23.25
CA TYR A 560 -6.52 -7.45 23.46
C TYR A 560 -5.96 -8.26 24.62
N SER A 561 -6.81 -9.07 25.23
CA SER A 561 -6.45 -9.96 26.35
C SER A 561 -5.98 -11.33 25.87
N GLU A 562 -5.38 -12.10 26.77
CA GLU A 562 -5.07 -13.51 26.54
C GLU A 562 -6.34 -14.32 26.22
N ASN A 563 -7.48 -14.00 26.83
CA ASN A 563 -8.77 -14.64 26.52
C ASN A 563 -9.20 -14.39 25.06
N ASP A 564 -8.97 -13.18 24.53
CA ASP A 564 -9.22 -12.91 23.11
C ASP A 564 -8.31 -13.77 22.21
N MET A 565 -7.07 -14.04 22.63
CA MET A 565 -6.17 -14.94 21.90
C MET A 565 -6.65 -16.39 21.94
N GLU A 566 -7.19 -16.84 23.06
CA GLU A 566 -7.79 -18.18 23.19
C GLU A 566 -9.00 -18.36 22.26
N VAL A 567 -9.81 -17.30 22.05
CA VAL A 567 -10.89 -17.31 21.06
C VAL A 567 -10.35 -17.52 19.65
N ILE A 568 -9.28 -16.80 19.27
CA ILE A 568 -8.62 -16.99 17.96
C ILE A 568 -8.15 -18.44 17.81
N VAL A 569 -7.48 -18.99 18.83
CA VAL A 569 -7.01 -20.39 18.85
C VAL A 569 -8.19 -21.36 18.69
N GLY A 570 -9.30 -21.11 19.38
CA GLY A 570 -10.53 -21.89 19.31
C GLY A 570 -11.10 -21.95 17.89
N TYR A 571 -11.23 -20.80 17.23
CA TYR A 571 -11.71 -20.72 15.85
C TYR A 571 -10.78 -21.41 14.86
N ILE A 572 -9.46 -21.29 15.02
CA ILE A 572 -8.52 -22.01 14.15
C ILE A 572 -8.68 -23.53 14.32
N LYS A 573 -8.80 -24.02 15.55
CA LYS A 573 -9.03 -25.46 15.82
C LYS A 573 -10.36 -25.95 15.25
N GLU A 574 -11.43 -25.16 15.40
CA GLU A 574 -12.74 -25.46 14.83
C GLU A 574 -12.68 -25.55 13.30
N TRP A 575 -12.05 -24.56 12.65
CA TRP A 575 -11.84 -24.56 11.20
C TRP A 575 -11.05 -25.80 10.74
N VAL A 576 -9.99 -26.17 11.46
CA VAL A 576 -9.21 -27.39 11.16
C VAL A 576 -10.09 -28.63 11.25
N ASN A 577 -10.95 -28.75 12.27
CA ASN A 577 -11.84 -29.91 12.41
C ASN A 577 -12.84 -29.98 11.25
N ILE A 578 -13.42 -28.85 10.85
CA ILE A 578 -14.36 -28.78 9.72
C ILE A 578 -13.69 -29.24 8.42
N ASN A 579 -12.46 -28.79 8.16
CA ASN A 579 -11.77 -29.06 6.89
C ASN A 579 -10.97 -30.37 6.86
N LYS A 580 -10.72 -31.02 8.01
CA LYS A 580 -10.16 -32.39 8.07
C LYS A 580 -11.19 -33.50 7.84
N THR A 581 -12.47 -33.16 7.91
CA THR A 581 -13.58 -34.14 7.79
C THR A 581 -14.16 -34.20 6.36
N ILE A 582 -13.47 -33.58 5.40
CA ILE A 582 -13.74 -33.57 3.95
C ILE A 582 -12.53 -34.20 3.28
#